data_AF-T1CF01-F1
#
_entry.id   AF-T1CF01-F1
#
_cell.length_a   1.000
_cell.length_b   1.000
_cell.length_c   1.000
_cell.angle_alpha   90.00
_cell.angle_beta   90.00
_cell.angle_gamma   90.00
#
_symmetry.space_group_name_H-M   'P 1'
#
loop_
_entity.id
_entity.type
_entity.pdbx_description
1 polymer ?
#
loop_
_entity_poly.entity_id
_entity_poly.type
_entity_poly.pdbx_seq_one_letter_code
_entity_poly.pdbx_strand_id
1 'polypeptide(L)'
;MLNELLQAANAIPSLPDTLHKSLKTLPRTFAYKVFLGKQGNIVEVVPYPNPTQGLRKWQPGANGFSTPIFNSLPLYCVELDKAVMDAARDADAKRWAEAFGVIRAGCANLDGSWLDPQRGELNEKCRKSLADVPVQLHSLLSGNNPDYAVLRALLERLQRLTPERFFPELARQLETQLDNAYDEALFKLYCAASKAEAAKSCNLLLDLPDWDEVGDYPVIHERTTTLLNALLSRAEPNSASATDAVPDAYGRAATDAEEKFADLIVPGLGKVILRAMTRDAPCQYRYGKADANSFLVGAESRARAKSALEYLTHVERKGKTWQYRGGSLFLFYPEAELPV
;
A
#
# COMPACT_ATOMS: atom_id res chain seq x y z
N MET A 1 12.94 25.10 -6.15
CA MET A 1 13.04 23.69 -5.70
C MET A 1 13.31 22.70 -6.84
N LEU A 2 12.55 22.69 -7.95
CA LEU A 2 12.74 21.67 -8.99
C LEU A 2 14.12 21.74 -9.67
N ASN A 3 14.64 22.95 -9.90
CA ASN A 3 15.97 23.16 -10.49
C ASN A 3 17.08 22.63 -9.55
N GLU A 4 16.96 22.91 -8.26
CA GLU A 4 17.87 22.52 -7.21
C GLU A 4 17.87 20.99 -7.01
N LEU A 5 16.69 20.36 -7.09
CA LEU A 5 16.57 18.90 -7.06
C LEU A 5 17.22 18.25 -8.28
N LEU A 6 17.11 18.84 -9.47
CA LEU A 6 17.77 18.30 -10.66
C LEU A 6 19.28 18.55 -10.66
N GLN A 7 19.74 19.66 -10.10
CA GLN A 7 21.17 19.87 -9.84
C GLN A 7 21.71 18.82 -8.87
N ALA A 8 21.01 18.59 -7.74
CA ALA A 8 21.34 17.51 -6.82
C ALA A 8 21.30 16.14 -7.52
N ALA A 9 20.30 15.89 -8.36
CA ALA A 9 20.17 14.64 -9.10
C ALA A 9 21.33 14.37 -10.07
N ASN A 10 21.96 15.41 -10.61
CA ASN A 10 23.14 15.26 -11.46
C ASN A 10 24.42 15.04 -10.63
N ALA A 11 24.43 15.49 -9.37
CA ALA A 11 25.59 15.41 -8.49
C ALA A 11 25.59 14.18 -7.56
N ILE A 12 24.45 13.51 -7.38
CA ILE A 12 24.33 12.25 -6.62
C ILE A 12 24.91 11.11 -7.49
N PRO A 13 25.95 10.38 -7.01
CA PRO A 13 26.64 9.36 -7.82
C PRO A 13 25.73 8.21 -8.27
N SER A 14 24.79 7.82 -7.41
CA SER A 14 23.80 6.78 -7.68
C SER A 14 22.46 7.24 -7.13
N LEU A 15 21.56 7.61 -8.03
CA LEU A 15 20.19 7.91 -7.66
C LEU A 15 19.46 6.61 -7.28
N PRO A 16 18.67 6.61 -6.20
CA PRO A 16 17.82 5.47 -5.92
C PRO A 16 16.83 5.31 -7.06
N ASP A 17 16.54 4.06 -7.42
CA ASP A 17 15.46 3.76 -8.34
C ASP A 17 14.19 4.41 -7.79
N THR A 18 13.54 5.25 -8.60
CA THR A 18 12.23 5.76 -8.22
C THR A 18 11.30 4.58 -8.05
N LEU A 19 10.60 4.52 -6.90
CA LEU A 19 9.46 3.62 -6.79
C LEU A 19 8.48 3.95 -7.92
N HIS A 20 8.09 2.91 -8.65
CA HIS A 20 7.12 2.95 -9.73
C HIS A 20 5.81 3.57 -9.23
N LYS A 21 5.13 4.38 -10.07
CA LYS A 21 3.96 5.19 -9.66
C LYS A 21 2.82 4.36 -9.06
N SER A 22 2.71 3.09 -9.45
CA SER A 22 1.71 2.14 -8.96
C SER A 22 2.09 1.45 -7.64
N LEU A 23 3.29 1.67 -7.10
CA LEU A 23 3.67 1.22 -5.76
C LEU A 23 3.29 2.28 -4.73
N LYS A 24 2.20 2.02 -4.02
CA LYS A 24 1.63 2.96 -3.05
C LYS A 24 2.04 2.60 -1.63
N THR A 25 2.20 3.64 -0.80
CA THR A 25 2.40 3.50 0.64
C THR A 25 1.12 2.98 1.30
N LEU A 26 1.29 2.29 2.41
CA LEU A 26 0.15 1.81 3.20
C LEU A 26 -0.40 2.96 4.07
N PRO A 27 -1.74 3.08 4.19
CA PRO A 27 -2.35 3.95 5.19
C PRO A 27 -1.88 3.57 6.60
N ARG A 28 -1.73 4.56 7.48
CA ARG A 28 -1.42 4.35 8.90
C ARG A 28 -2.66 3.89 9.68
N THR A 29 -3.12 2.69 9.37
CA THR A 29 -4.27 2.03 10.02
C THR A 29 -3.85 0.71 10.63
N PHE A 30 -4.77 0.02 11.32
CA PHE A 30 -4.51 -1.35 11.79
C PHE A 30 -4.16 -2.26 10.61
N ALA A 31 -3.32 -3.24 10.88
CA ALA A 31 -2.77 -4.14 9.88
C ALA A 31 -2.85 -5.56 10.44
N TYR A 32 -3.25 -6.52 9.59
CA TYR A 32 -3.35 -7.92 9.94
C TYR A 32 -2.68 -8.74 8.86
N LYS A 33 -1.77 -9.63 9.24
CA LYS A 33 -1.20 -10.60 8.32
C LYS A 33 -2.14 -11.81 8.25
N VAL A 34 -2.51 -12.20 7.03
CA VAL A 34 -3.42 -13.31 6.75
C VAL A 34 -2.61 -14.37 6.02
N PHE A 35 -2.43 -15.53 6.65
CA PHE A 35 -1.61 -16.62 6.13
C PHE A 35 -2.44 -17.57 5.28
N LEU A 36 -2.04 -17.74 4.01
CA LEU A 36 -2.68 -18.63 3.06
C LEU A 36 -1.92 -19.97 2.98
N GLY A 37 -2.60 -21.07 3.28
CA GLY A 37 -2.06 -22.43 3.23
C GLY A 37 -1.94 -22.97 1.79
N LYS A 38 -1.20 -24.08 1.63
CA LYS A 38 -0.92 -24.71 0.32
C LYS A 38 -2.20 -25.04 -0.45
N GLN A 39 -3.27 -25.40 0.25
CA GLN A 39 -4.58 -25.76 -0.31
C GLN A 39 -5.45 -24.55 -0.67
N GLY A 40 -4.96 -23.32 -0.49
CA GLY A 40 -5.74 -22.11 -0.71
C GLY A 40 -6.79 -21.90 0.37
N ASN A 41 -6.49 -22.26 1.62
CA ASN A 41 -7.29 -21.96 2.80
C ASN A 41 -6.59 -20.92 3.68
N ILE A 42 -7.35 -20.20 4.49
CA ILE A 42 -6.76 -19.33 5.52
C ILE A 42 -6.37 -20.19 6.72
N VAL A 43 -5.11 -20.09 7.15
CA VAL A 43 -4.54 -20.93 8.22
C VAL A 43 -4.45 -20.18 9.54
N GLU A 44 -4.14 -18.89 9.48
CA GLU A 44 -3.95 -18.05 10.66
C GLU A 44 -4.07 -16.57 10.30
N VAL A 45 -4.56 -15.77 11.25
CA VAL A 45 -4.55 -14.31 11.19
C VAL A 45 -3.79 -13.78 12.39
N VAL A 46 -2.83 -12.88 12.17
CA VAL A 46 -2.07 -12.24 13.25
C VAL A 46 -2.12 -10.72 13.14
N PRO A 47 -2.26 -9.98 14.26
CA PRO A 47 -2.07 -8.54 14.25
C PRO A 47 -0.64 -8.19 13.80
N TYR A 48 -0.52 -7.23 12.90
CA TYR A 48 0.79 -6.77 12.40
C TYR A 48 1.18 -5.46 13.09
N PRO A 49 2.34 -5.40 13.76
CA PRO A 49 2.76 -4.22 14.51
C PRO A 49 3.05 -3.04 13.57
N ASN A 50 2.67 -1.84 14.00
CA ASN A 50 3.09 -0.60 13.36
C ASN A 50 4.52 -0.21 13.83
N PRO A 51 5.36 0.38 12.96
CA PRO A 51 5.00 0.94 11.66
C PRO A 51 5.18 -0.02 10.48
N THR A 52 4.26 0.03 9.52
CA THR A 52 4.42 -0.61 8.20
C THR A 52 5.33 0.20 7.25
N GLN A 53 6.33 0.91 7.80
CA GLN A 53 7.29 1.68 7.00
C GLN A 53 8.09 0.74 6.10
N GLY A 54 8.49 1.22 4.92
CA GLY A 54 9.18 0.40 3.91
C GLY A 54 8.24 -0.46 3.05
N LEU A 55 7.13 -0.97 3.59
CA LEU A 55 6.18 -1.78 2.81
C LEU A 55 5.43 -0.95 1.77
N ARG A 56 5.18 -1.58 0.61
CA ARG A 56 4.37 -1.01 -0.48
C ARG A 56 3.33 -2.03 -0.95
N LYS A 57 2.23 -1.50 -1.47
CA LYS A 57 1.22 -2.28 -2.19
C LYS A 57 1.25 -1.91 -3.65
N TRP A 58 1.06 -2.90 -4.52
CA TRP A 58 0.87 -2.62 -5.93
C TRP A 58 -0.60 -2.30 -6.20
N GLN A 59 -0.83 -1.13 -6.80
CA GLN A 59 -2.14 -0.59 -7.12
C GLN A 59 -2.10 -0.02 -8.55
N PRO A 60 -2.45 -0.81 -9.58
CA PRO A 60 -2.27 -0.42 -10.99
C PRO A 60 -3.18 0.71 -11.47
N GLY A 61 -4.14 1.18 -10.65
CA GLY A 61 -5.06 2.26 -11.00
C GLY A 61 -5.45 3.16 -9.83
N ALA A 62 -6.36 4.11 -10.09
CA ALA A 62 -6.80 5.11 -9.11
C ALA A 62 -7.80 4.57 -8.07
N ASN A 63 -8.49 3.46 -8.36
CA ASN A 63 -9.64 2.98 -7.58
C ASN A 63 -9.27 2.27 -6.26
N GLY A 64 -7.99 2.20 -5.90
CA GLY A 64 -7.56 1.61 -4.63
C GLY A 64 -7.50 0.08 -4.59
N PHE A 65 -7.67 -0.60 -5.73
CA PHE A 65 -7.57 -2.06 -5.83
C PHE A 65 -6.10 -2.49 -5.82
N SER A 66 -5.73 -3.38 -4.92
CA SER A 66 -4.32 -3.68 -4.68
C SER A 66 -4.06 -5.10 -4.19
N THR A 67 -2.86 -5.59 -4.46
CA THR A 67 -2.34 -6.91 -4.05
C THR A 67 -0.82 -6.77 -3.86
N PRO A 68 -0.17 -7.48 -2.93
CA PRO A 68 -0.69 -8.46 -1.96
C PRO A 68 -1.31 -7.85 -0.71
N ILE A 69 -1.42 -6.52 -0.65
CA ILE A 69 -1.99 -5.80 0.48
C ILE A 69 -3.20 -5.01 0.00
N PHE A 70 -4.32 -5.11 0.69
CA PHE A 70 -5.54 -4.33 0.41
C PHE A 70 -6.26 -3.95 1.69
N ASN A 71 -7.16 -2.96 1.58
CA ASN A 71 -7.87 -2.44 2.74
C ASN A 71 -9.22 -3.14 2.87
N SER A 72 -9.56 -3.55 4.10
CA SER A 72 -10.87 -4.09 4.48
C SER A 72 -11.49 -3.27 5.61
N LEU A 73 -12.81 -3.33 5.74
CA LEU A 73 -13.52 -2.94 6.95
C LEU A 73 -13.54 -4.13 7.93
N PRO A 74 -13.90 -3.92 9.21
CA PRO A 74 -14.27 -5.01 10.10
C PRO A 74 -15.37 -5.87 9.46
N LEU A 75 -15.27 -7.19 9.62
CA LEU A 75 -16.10 -8.16 8.89
C LEU A 75 -17.59 -7.95 9.15
N TYR A 76 -17.95 -7.72 10.42
CA TYR A 76 -19.32 -7.50 10.86
C TYR A 76 -19.43 -6.21 11.66
N CYS A 77 -20.66 -5.70 11.78
CA CYS A 77 -20.99 -4.57 12.64
C CYS A 77 -22.19 -4.94 13.51
N VAL A 78 -21.97 -5.02 14.81
CA VAL A 78 -23.01 -5.25 15.82
C VAL A 78 -22.94 -4.10 16.80
N GLU A 79 -24.06 -3.42 17.04
CA GLU A 79 -24.11 -2.39 18.10
C GLU A 79 -24.08 -3.10 19.46
N LEU A 80 -22.91 -3.06 20.11
CA LEU A 80 -22.69 -3.66 21.42
C LEU A 80 -22.59 -2.56 22.48
N ASP A 81 -23.25 -2.78 23.62
CA ASP A 81 -23.11 -1.86 24.75
C ASP A 81 -21.65 -1.87 25.24
N LYS A 82 -21.13 -0.69 25.57
CA LYS A 82 -19.80 -0.55 26.15
C LYS A 82 -19.61 -1.41 27.40
N ALA A 83 -20.63 -1.54 28.24
CA ALA A 83 -20.58 -2.40 29.43
C ALA A 83 -20.40 -3.88 29.08
N VAL A 84 -20.96 -4.33 27.95
CA VAL A 84 -20.77 -5.70 27.44
C VAL A 84 -19.34 -5.89 26.95
N MET A 85 -18.79 -4.90 26.24
CA MET A 85 -17.41 -4.93 25.76
C MET A 85 -16.39 -4.91 26.89
N ASP A 86 -16.60 -4.06 27.91
CA ASP A 86 -15.72 -3.99 29.08
C ASP A 86 -15.78 -5.30 29.88
N ALA A 87 -16.97 -5.87 30.09
CA ALA A 87 -17.12 -7.16 30.76
C ALA A 87 -16.50 -8.32 29.97
N ALA A 88 -16.58 -8.30 28.64
CA ALA A 88 -15.97 -9.31 27.78
C ALA A 88 -14.43 -9.26 27.80
N ARG A 89 -13.85 -8.06 27.93
CA ARG A 89 -12.39 -7.86 28.01
C ARG A 89 -11.81 -8.39 29.31
N ASP A 90 -12.53 -8.23 30.42
CA ASP A 90 -12.10 -8.67 31.75
C ASP A 90 -12.58 -10.09 32.10
N ALA A 91 -13.23 -10.77 31.16
CA ALA A 91 -13.76 -12.11 31.34
C ALA A 91 -12.65 -13.17 31.43
N ASP A 92 -12.88 -14.19 32.26
CA ASP A 92 -12.13 -15.43 32.13
C ASP A 92 -12.48 -16.15 30.81
N ALA A 93 -11.67 -17.15 30.43
CA ALA A 93 -11.83 -17.86 29.17
C ALA A 93 -13.23 -18.48 28.98
N LYS A 94 -13.87 -18.94 30.06
CA LYS A 94 -15.19 -19.57 29.99
C LYS A 94 -16.27 -18.51 29.72
N ARG A 95 -16.26 -17.42 30.47
CA ARG A 95 -17.21 -16.30 30.29
C ARG A 95 -17.04 -15.64 28.92
N TRP A 96 -15.80 -15.52 28.45
CA TRP A 96 -15.52 -15.03 27.11
C TRP A 96 -16.11 -15.95 26.04
N ALA A 97 -15.89 -17.27 26.13
CA ALA A 97 -16.45 -18.22 25.16
C ALA A 97 -17.99 -18.15 25.09
N GLU A 98 -18.66 -18.00 26.24
CA GLU A 98 -20.12 -17.80 26.30
C GLU A 98 -20.54 -16.48 25.63
N ALA A 99 -19.89 -15.37 25.97
CA ALA A 99 -20.19 -14.05 25.40
C ALA A 99 -19.90 -13.98 23.90
N PHE A 100 -18.76 -14.52 23.46
CA PHE A 100 -18.39 -14.59 22.06
C PHE A 100 -19.33 -15.48 21.26
N GLY A 101 -19.83 -16.58 21.85
CA GLY A 101 -20.88 -17.40 21.25
C GLY A 101 -22.13 -16.60 20.89
N VAL A 102 -22.56 -15.68 21.75
CA VAL A 102 -23.69 -14.76 21.49
C VAL A 102 -23.36 -13.78 20.38
N ILE A 103 -22.17 -13.17 20.40
CA ILE A 103 -21.73 -12.22 19.37
C ILE A 103 -21.65 -12.91 18.00
N ARG A 104 -21.05 -14.09 17.93
CA ARG A 104 -20.95 -14.92 16.72
C ARG A 104 -22.32 -15.27 16.16
N ALA A 105 -23.26 -15.70 17.02
CA ALA A 105 -24.63 -15.99 16.59
C ALA A 105 -25.35 -14.72 16.04
N GLY A 106 -25.07 -13.55 16.60
CA GLY A 106 -25.52 -12.27 16.07
C GLY A 106 -24.94 -11.98 14.68
N CYS A 107 -23.63 -12.19 14.50
CA CYS A 107 -22.93 -11.97 13.23
C CYS A 107 -23.39 -12.92 12.11
N ALA A 108 -23.76 -14.17 12.45
CA ALA A 108 -24.19 -15.18 11.48
C ALA A 108 -25.45 -14.78 10.68
N ASN A 109 -26.24 -13.83 11.18
CA ASN A 109 -27.45 -13.33 10.51
C ASN A 109 -27.22 -12.00 9.78
N LEU A 110 -25.98 -11.51 9.73
CA LEU A 110 -25.64 -10.24 9.09
C LEU A 110 -24.92 -10.47 7.76
N ASP A 111 -25.17 -9.55 6.83
CA ASP A 111 -24.34 -9.41 5.65
C ASP A 111 -22.97 -8.86 6.06
N GLY A 112 -21.91 -9.51 5.59
CA GLY A 112 -20.55 -9.08 5.82
C GLY A 112 -20.22 -7.77 5.11
N SER A 113 -19.30 -6.98 5.66
CA SER A 113 -18.87 -5.69 5.09
C SER A 113 -18.27 -5.78 3.68
N TRP A 114 -17.92 -7.00 3.25
CA TRP A 114 -17.38 -7.28 1.93
C TRP A 114 -18.47 -7.42 0.86
N LEU A 115 -19.75 -7.46 1.23
CA LEU A 115 -20.87 -7.53 0.29
C LEU A 115 -21.37 -6.13 -0.08
N ASP A 116 -21.90 -6.01 -1.29
CA ASP A 116 -22.64 -4.83 -1.75
C ASP A 116 -24.04 -4.85 -1.13
N PRO A 117 -24.44 -3.81 -0.36
CA PRO A 117 -25.74 -3.81 0.33
C PRO A 117 -26.96 -3.87 -0.59
N GLN A 118 -26.83 -3.49 -1.86
CA GLN A 118 -27.94 -3.49 -2.82
C GLN A 118 -28.02 -4.81 -3.58
N ARG A 119 -26.86 -5.42 -3.87
CA ARG A 119 -26.78 -6.61 -4.74
C ARG A 119 -26.61 -7.92 -3.95
N GLY A 120 -26.13 -7.86 -2.71
CA GLY A 120 -25.78 -9.05 -1.91
C GLY A 120 -24.56 -9.81 -2.43
N GLU A 121 -23.85 -9.27 -3.43
CA GLU A 121 -22.67 -9.88 -4.05
C GLU A 121 -21.40 -9.28 -3.48
N LEU A 122 -20.25 -9.94 -3.69
CA LEU A 122 -18.95 -9.40 -3.28
C LEU A 122 -18.71 -8.01 -3.90
N ASN A 123 -18.38 -7.03 -3.05
CA ASN A 123 -18.15 -5.67 -3.49
C ASN A 123 -16.95 -5.61 -4.45
N GLU A 124 -17.01 -4.66 -5.38
CA GLU A 124 -16.05 -4.57 -6.47
C GLU A 124 -14.61 -4.48 -5.99
N LYS A 125 -14.37 -3.73 -4.90
CA LYS A 125 -13.03 -3.53 -4.33
C LYS A 125 -12.43 -4.84 -3.84
N CYS A 126 -13.20 -5.63 -3.12
CA CYS A 126 -12.79 -6.94 -2.61
C CYS A 126 -12.55 -7.90 -3.77
N ARG A 127 -13.52 -8.01 -4.68
CA ARG A 127 -13.43 -8.90 -5.85
C ARG A 127 -12.19 -8.59 -6.69
N LYS A 128 -11.94 -7.33 -7.03
CA LYS A 128 -10.80 -6.92 -7.86
C LYS A 128 -9.45 -7.09 -7.16
N SER A 129 -9.39 -6.83 -5.86
CA SER A 129 -8.14 -7.01 -5.08
C SER A 129 -7.76 -8.48 -4.86
N LEU A 130 -8.75 -9.39 -4.95
CA LEU A 130 -8.57 -10.83 -4.73
C LEU A 130 -8.54 -11.67 -6.02
N ALA A 131 -9.04 -11.16 -7.16
CA ALA A 131 -9.01 -11.87 -8.44
C ALA A 131 -8.26 -11.10 -9.54
N ASP A 132 -8.76 -9.92 -9.93
CA ASP A 132 -8.28 -9.22 -11.13
C ASP A 132 -6.83 -8.72 -10.98
N VAL A 133 -6.51 -8.04 -9.87
CA VAL A 133 -5.15 -7.52 -9.62
C VAL A 133 -4.14 -8.66 -9.41
N PRO A 134 -4.42 -9.73 -8.65
CA PRO A 134 -3.54 -10.89 -8.57
C PRO A 134 -3.23 -11.53 -9.93
N VAL A 135 -4.23 -11.67 -10.82
CA VAL A 135 -4.03 -12.20 -12.18
C VAL A 135 -3.13 -11.29 -13.00
N GLN A 136 -3.34 -9.97 -12.94
CA GLN A 136 -2.44 -9.01 -13.59
C GLN A 136 -1.03 -9.06 -13.03
N LEU A 137 -0.86 -9.26 -11.71
CA LEU A 137 0.47 -9.34 -11.12
C LEU A 137 1.17 -10.61 -11.59
N HIS A 138 0.44 -11.72 -11.60
CA HIS A 138 0.95 -13.03 -12.02
C HIS A 138 1.41 -13.02 -13.48
N SER A 139 0.70 -12.31 -14.38
CA SER A 139 1.10 -12.22 -15.79
C SER A 139 2.39 -11.42 -16.02
N LEU A 140 2.74 -10.51 -15.09
CA LEU A 140 4.01 -9.79 -15.15
C LEU A 140 5.20 -10.65 -14.71
N LEU A 141 4.98 -11.66 -13.86
CA LEU A 141 6.04 -12.51 -13.32
C LEU A 141 6.63 -13.41 -14.41
N SER A 142 7.86 -13.11 -14.86
CA SER A 142 8.60 -13.97 -15.78
C SER A 142 8.65 -15.41 -15.25
N GLY A 143 8.22 -16.39 -16.04
CA GLY A 143 8.21 -17.79 -15.63
C GLY A 143 9.63 -18.25 -15.29
N ASN A 144 9.82 -18.75 -14.05
CA ASN A 144 11.04 -19.34 -13.49
C ASN A 144 12.07 -18.42 -12.81
N ASN A 145 11.85 -17.11 -12.65
CA ASN A 145 12.76 -16.32 -11.80
C ASN A 145 12.54 -16.69 -10.30
N PRO A 146 13.55 -17.24 -9.61
CA PRO A 146 13.43 -17.68 -8.21
C PRO A 146 13.17 -16.52 -7.24
N ASP A 147 13.61 -15.29 -7.56
CA ASP A 147 13.37 -14.12 -6.72
C ASP A 147 11.88 -13.87 -6.49
N TYR A 148 11.02 -14.29 -7.43
CA TYR A 148 9.57 -14.11 -7.37
C TYR A 148 8.82 -15.37 -6.92
N ALA A 149 9.51 -16.42 -6.46
CA ALA A 149 8.89 -17.71 -6.11
C ALA A 149 7.81 -17.57 -5.03
N VAL A 150 8.11 -16.87 -3.93
CA VAL A 150 7.18 -16.67 -2.80
C VAL A 150 5.95 -15.86 -3.23
N LEU A 151 6.15 -14.78 -4.00
CA LEU A 151 5.04 -13.98 -4.53
C LEU A 151 4.18 -14.80 -5.49
N ARG A 152 4.78 -15.62 -6.36
CA ARG A 152 4.05 -16.51 -7.26
C ARG A 152 3.20 -17.52 -6.50
N ALA A 153 3.80 -18.18 -5.50
CA ALA A 153 3.11 -19.14 -4.65
C ALA A 153 1.92 -18.51 -3.91
N LEU A 154 2.03 -17.25 -3.46
CA LEU A 154 0.90 -16.51 -2.91
C LEU A 154 -0.23 -16.33 -3.92
N LEU A 155 0.09 -15.85 -5.13
CA LEU A 155 -0.91 -15.59 -6.16
C LEU A 155 -1.63 -16.88 -6.60
N GLU A 156 -0.90 -18.00 -6.69
CA GLU A 156 -1.48 -19.31 -6.97
C GLU A 156 -2.41 -19.80 -5.86
N ARG A 157 -2.05 -19.61 -4.57
CA ARG A 157 -2.93 -19.97 -3.44
C ARG A 157 -4.17 -19.09 -3.40
N LEU A 158 -4.04 -17.81 -3.75
CA LEU A 158 -5.16 -16.88 -3.82
C LEU A 158 -6.14 -17.26 -4.94
N GLN A 159 -5.64 -17.71 -6.10
CA GLN A 159 -6.47 -18.23 -7.18
C GLN A 159 -7.27 -19.47 -6.76
N ARG A 160 -6.75 -20.32 -5.86
CA ARG A 160 -7.47 -21.48 -5.31
C ARG A 160 -8.55 -21.10 -4.29
N LEU A 161 -8.34 -20.04 -3.52
CA LEU A 161 -9.27 -19.61 -2.46
C LEU A 161 -10.53 -18.93 -3.02
N THR A 162 -10.50 -18.38 -4.23
CA THR A 162 -11.56 -17.55 -4.84
C THR A 162 -12.01 -16.35 -3.99
N PRO A 163 -12.46 -15.24 -4.60
CA PRO A 163 -12.90 -14.08 -3.85
C PRO A 163 -14.11 -14.35 -2.93
N GLU A 164 -15.01 -15.24 -3.34
CA GLU A 164 -16.27 -15.53 -2.64
C GLU A 164 -16.05 -16.34 -1.36
N ARG A 165 -15.02 -17.19 -1.29
CA ARG A 165 -14.71 -17.95 -0.07
C ARG A 165 -13.74 -17.23 0.86
N PHE A 166 -12.98 -16.24 0.36
CA PHE A 166 -11.95 -15.56 1.16
C PHE A 166 -12.49 -15.01 2.49
N PHE A 167 -13.55 -14.21 2.47
CA PHE A 167 -14.07 -13.58 3.68
C PHE A 167 -14.83 -14.55 4.61
N PRO A 168 -15.66 -15.47 4.10
CA PRO A 168 -16.21 -16.55 4.94
C PRO A 168 -15.13 -17.38 5.63
N GLU A 169 -14.03 -17.72 4.94
CA GLU A 169 -12.91 -18.43 5.57
C GLU A 169 -12.16 -17.56 6.57
N LEU A 170 -12.02 -16.26 6.30
CA LEU A 170 -11.38 -15.32 7.23
C LEU A 170 -12.20 -15.19 8.51
N ALA A 171 -13.53 -15.07 8.39
CA ALA A 171 -14.45 -15.03 9.53
C ALA A 171 -14.33 -16.31 10.36
N ARG A 172 -14.43 -17.48 9.73
CA ARG A 172 -14.29 -18.78 10.41
C ARG A 172 -12.95 -18.92 11.13
N GLN A 173 -11.86 -18.44 10.51
CA GLN A 173 -10.53 -18.51 11.13
C GLN A 173 -10.45 -17.57 12.35
N LEU A 174 -10.96 -16.35 12.25
CA LEU A 174 -11.02 -15.41 13.37
C LEU A 174 -11.87 -15.96 14.51
N GLU A 175 -13.02 -16.57 14.21
CA GLU A 175 -13.86 -17.24 15.21
C GLU A 175 -13.12 -18.36 15.92
N THR A 176 -12.36 -19.18 15.18
CA THR A 176 -11.56 -20.26 15.77
C THR A 176 -10.48 -19.70 16.72
N GLN A 177 -9.83 -18.59 16.35
CA GLN A 177 -8.81 -17.96 17.19
C GLN A 177 -9.42 -17.27 18.41
N LEU A 178 -10.57 -16.60 18.23
CA LEU A 178 -11.30 -15.91 19.28
C LEU A 178 -12.04 -16.87 20.21
N ASP A 179 -12.42 -18.08 19.82
CA ASP A 179 -13.09 -19.04 20.72
C ASP A 179 -12.22 -19.42 21.94
N ASN A 180 -10.89 -19.33 21.82
CA ASN A 180 -9.96 -19.73 22.89
C ASN A 180 -9.71 -18.61 23.91
N ALA A 181 -9.58 -17.36 23.46
CA ALA A 181 -9.29 -16.22 24.31
C ALA A 181 -9.65 -14.91 23.62
N TYR A 182 -9.96 -13.89 24.42
CA TYR A 182 -10.17 -12.55 23.90
C TYR A 182 -8.84 -11.98 23.38
N ASP A 183 -8.82 -11.62 22.10
CA ASP A 183 -7.77 -10.80 21.49
C ASP A 183 -8.42 -9.54 20.91
N GLU A 184 -8.13 -8.39 21.53
CA GLU A 184 -8.72 -7.10 21.16
C GLU A 184 -8.44 -6.73 19.68
N ALA A 185 -7.26 -7.07 19.17
CA ALA A 185 -6.89 -6.73 17.80
C ALA A 185 -7.63 -7.64 16.81
N LEU A 186 -7.65 -8.95 17.03
CA LEU A 186 -8.41 -9.87 16.17
C LEU A 186 -9.91 -9.59 16.24
N PHE A 187 -10.43 -9.27 17.42
CA PHE A 187 -11.84 -8.89 17.60
C PHE A 187 -12.20 -7.65 16.77
N LYS A 188 -11.34 -6.61 16.75
CA LYS A 188 -11.55 -5.41 15.92
C LYS A 188 -11.57 -5.69 14.42
N LEU A 189 -10.91 -6.75 13.95
CA LEU A 189 -11.04 -7.20 12.56
C LEU A 189 -12.36 -7.96 12.35
N TYR A 190 -12.75 -8.81 13.30
CA TYR A 190 -13.95 -9.63 13.20
C TYR A 190 -15.24 -8.80 13.32
N CYS A 191 -15.39 -7.98 14.36
CA CYS A 191 -16.63 -7.27 14.64
C CYS A 191 -16.36 -5.85 15.13
N ALA A 192 -16.98 -4.87 14.47
CA ALA A 192 -17.10 -3.51 14.99
C ALA A 192 -18.25 -3.43 16.01
N ALA A 193 -18.01 -2.80 17.15
CA ALA A 193 -19.02 -2.64 18.21
C ALA A 193 -19.94 -1.41 17.99
N SER A 194 -19.67 -0.61 16.96
CA SER A 194 -20.46 0.57 16.58
C SER A 194 -20.27 0.94 15.11
N LYS A 195 -21.20 1.70 14.54
CA LYS A 195 -21.06 2.29 13.19
C LYS A 195 -19.78 3.11 13.00
N ALA A 196 -19.33 3.81 14.04
CA ALA A 196 -18.11 4.62 13.97
C ALA A 196 -16.85 3.74 13.84
N GLU A 197 -16.86 2.56 14.44
CA GLU A 197 -15.78 1.56 14.29
C GLU A 197 -15.87 0.81 12.96
N ALA A 198 -17.09 0.51 12.50
CA ALA A 198 -17.31 -0.15 11.21
C ALA A 198 -16.76 0.66 10.02
N ALA A 199 -16.67 1.99 10.16
CA ALA A 199 -16.06 2.86 9.16
C ALA A 199 -14.52 2.86 9.16
N LYS A 200 -13.86 2.28 10.16
CA LYS A 200 -12.39 2.29 10.30
C LYS A 200 -11.77 1.13 9.50
N SER A 201 -11.22 1.44 8.34
CA SER A 201 -10.53 0.43 7.53
C SER A 201 -9.21 -0.04 8.15
N CYS A 202 -8.87 -1.30 7.94
CA CYS A 202 -7.58 -1.91 8.22
C CYS A 202 -6.89 -2.39 6.92
N ASN A 203 -5.62 -2.73 7.00
CA ASN A 203 -4.86 -3.40 5.94
C ASN A 203 -4.87 -4.91 6.19
N LEU A 204 -5.19 -5.69 5.17
CA LEU A 204 -4.96 -7.13 5.12
C LEU A 204 -3.69 -7.38 4.30
N LEU A 205 -2.70 -8.02 4.93
CA LEU A 205 -1.39 -8.30 4.39
C LEU A 205 -1.31 -9.80 4.11
N LEU A 206 -1.47 -10.20 2.85
CA LEU A 206 -1.47 -11.61 2.49
C LEU A 206 -0.05 -12.17 2.50
N ASP A 207 0.14 -13.32 3.15
CA ASP A 207 1.45 -13.97 3.25
C ASP A 207 1.32 -15.49 3.29
N LEU A 208 2.46 -16.18 3.28
CA LEU A 208 2.55 -17.64 3.38
C LEU A 208 3.09 -18.04 4.75
N PRO A 209 2.55 -19.10 5.40
CA PRO A 209 3.13 -19.61 6.64
C PRO A 209 4.47 -20.33 6.40
N ASP A 210 4.64 -20.91 5.22
CA ASP A 210 5.77 -21.72 4.75
C ASP A 210 6.57 -20.99 3.66
N TRP A 211 6.74 -19.67 3.80
CA TRP A 211 7.48 -18.86 2.82
C TRP A 211 8.95 -19.30 2.72
N ASP A 212 9.53 -19.78 3.81
CA ASP A 212 10.92 -20.21 3.98
C ASP A 212 11.22 -21.55 3.29
N GLU A 213 10.19 -22.38 3.03
CA GLU A 213 10.31 -23.56 2.16
C GLU A 213 10.35 -23.18 0.66
N VAL A 214 9.89 -21.97 0.31
CA VAL A 214 9.69 -21.53 -1.08
C VAL A 214 10.76 -20.53 -1.53
N GLY A 215 11.24 -19.68 -0.63
CA GLY A 215 12.28 -18.69 -0.93
C GLY A 215 12.80 -17.97 0.31
N ASP A 216 13.61 -16.94 0.10
CA ASP A 216 14.44 -16.37 1.17
C ASP A 216 13.72 -15.35 2.08
N TYR A 217 12.55 -14.84 1.65
CA TYR A 217 11.83 -13.78 2.36
C TYR A 217 10.32 -13.96 2.25
N PRO A 218 9.53 -13.58 3.28
CA PRO A 218 8.07 -13.56 3.20
C PRO A 218 7.57 -12.52 2.17
N VAL A 219 6.31 -12.63 1.77
CA VAL A 219 5.71 -11.65 0.83
C VAL A 219 5.72 -10.26 1.45
N ILE A 220 5.41 -10.19 2.75
CA ILE A 220 5.35 -8.94 3.50
C ILE A 220 6.77 -8.59 3.99
N HIS A 221 7.62 -8.16 3.05
CA HIS A 221 9.01 -7.76 3.28
C HIS A 221 9.42 -6.60 2.36
N GLU A 222 10.42 -5.82 2.76
CA GLU A 222 10.97 -4.73 1.94
C GLU A 222 11.56 -5.23 0.61
N ARG A 223 12.13 -6.43 0.61
CA ARG A 223 12.66 -7.09 -0.59
C ARG A 223 11.59 -7.27 -1.67
N THR A 224 10.37 -7.64 -1.27
CA THR A 224 9.24 -7.75 -2.20
C THR A 224 8.91 -6.40 -2.84
N THR A 225 9.06 -5.30 -2.10
CA THR A 225 8.89 -3.95 -2.64
C THR A 225 9.93 -3.65 -3.71
N THR A 226 11.21 -3.98 -3.46
CA THR A 226 12.28 -3.83 -4.46
C THR A 226 12.03 -4.68 -5.71
N LEU A 227 11.61 -5.93 -5.51
CA LEU A 227 11.31 -6.86 -6.61
C LEU A 227 10.12 -6.41 -7.46
N LEU A 228 9.05 -5.94 -6.82
CA LEU A 228 7.90 -5.35 -7.51
C LEU A 228 8.31 -4.09 -8.28
N ASN A 229 9.20 -3.26 -7.71
CA ASN A 229 9.67 -2.07 -8.39
C ASN A 229 10.40 -2.43 -9.70
N ALA A 230 11.38 -3.33 -9.60
CA ALA A 230 12.12 -3.81 -10.76
C ALA A 230 11.21 -4.49 -11.80
N LEU A 231 10.21 -5.26 -11.36
CA LEU A 231 9.24 -5.91 -12.22
C LEU A 231 8.44 -4.89 -13.02
N LEU A 232 7.89 -3.88 -12.35
CA LEU A 232 7.03 -2.87 -12.96
C LEU A 232 7.81 -1.96 -13.89
N SER A 233 9.01 -1.53 -13.50
CA SER A 233 9.89 -0.73 -14.35
C SER A 233 10.30 -1.45 -15.65
N ARG A 234 10.41 -2.78 -15.64
CA ARG A 234 10.67 -3.58 -16.87
C ARG A 234 9.43 -3.76 -17.73
N ALA A 235 8.24 -3.72 -17.13
CA ALA A 235 6.97 -3.92 -17.81
C ALA A 235 6.42 -2.63 -18.45
N GLU A 236 6.95 -1.46 -18.07
CA GLU A 236 6.62 -0.23 -18.78
C GLU A 236 7.05 -0.37 -20.25
N PRO A 237 6.14 -0.12 -21.22
CA PRO A 237 6.53 -0.14 -22.61
C PRO A 237 7.65 0.88 -22.79
N ASN A 238 8.78 0.44 -23.36
CA ASN A 238 9.79 1.35 -23.87
C ASN A 238 9.08 2.28 -24.86
N SER A 239 8.68 3.46 -24.40
CA SER A 239 8.09 4.47 -25.25
C SER A 239 9.10 4.73 -26.37
N ALA A 240 8.58 4.62 -27.60
CA ALA A 240 9.34 4.46 -28.82
C ALA A 240 10.55 5.42 -28.94
N SER A 241 11.60 4.89 -29.58
CA SER A 241 12.75 5.58 -30.16
C SER A 241 12.72 7.12 -30.08
N ALA A 242 13.63 7.66 -29.28
CA ALA A 242 13.88 9.08 -29.02
C ALA A 242 14.42 9.88 -30.23
N THR A 243 13.94 9.62 -31.45
CA THR A 243 14.47 10.29 -32.65
C THR A 243 13.82 11.63 -32.97
N ASP A 244 12.64 11.97 -32.41
CA ASP A 244 11.94 13.26 -32.66
C ASP A 244 11.31 13.94 -31.42
N ALA A 245 11.70 13.53 -30.20
CA ALA A 245 11.11 14.12 -28.99
C ALA A 245 11.66 15.54 -28.74
N VAL A 246 10.75 16.53 -28.64
CA VAL A 246 11.08 17.90 -28.21
C VAL A 246 11.82 17.85 -26.87
N PRO A 247 12.93 18.60 -26.68
CA PRO A 247 13.60 18.66 -25.41
C PRO A 247 12.72 19.34 -24.35
N ASP A 248 12.73 18.81 -23.15
CA ASP A 248 12.11 19.39 -21.98
C ASP A 248 12.93 20.57 -21.44
N ALA A 249 12.42 21.22 -20.39
CA ALA A 249 13.05 22.39 -19.78
C ALA A 249 14.46 22.14 -19.20
N TYR A 250 14.90 20.87 -19.15
CA TYR A 250 16.18 20.43 -18.63
C TYR A 250 17.05 19.72 -19.68
N GLY A 251 16.66 19.80 -20.96
CA GLY A 251 17.41 19.26 -22.09
C GLY A 251 17.27 17.75 -22.29
N ARG A 252 16.30 17.10 -21.65
CA ARG A 252 15.97 15.66 -21.82
C ARG A 252 14.75 15.49 -22.72
N ALA A 253 14.44 14.28 -23.16
CA ALA A 253 13.23 14.06 -23.96
C ALA A 253 11.95 14.40 -23.17
N ALA A 254 11.05 15.19 -23.75
CA ALA A 254 9.76 15.55 -23.15
C ALA A 254 8.70 14.43 -23.24
N THR A 255 9.10 13.18 -23.01
CA THR A 255 8.18 12.03 -23.00
C THR A 255 7.17 12.17 -21.87
N ASP A 256 5.91 11.86 -22.17
CA ASP A 256 4.80 11.88 -21.22
C ASP A 256 4.70 13.19 -20.42
N ALA A 257 4.96 14.34 -21.06
CA ALA A 257 5.00 15.64 -20.37
C ALA A 257 3.68 16.04 -19.70
N GLU A 258 2.55 15.51 -20.19
CA GLU A 258 1.21 15.72 -19.65
C GLU A 258 0.94 14.97 -18.34
N GLU A 259 1.78 13.98 -17.98
CA GLU A 259 1.62 13.29 -16.70
C GLU A 259 2.02 14.16 -15.51
N LYS A 260 1.29 14.00 -14.39
CA LYS A 260 1.57 14.70 -13.14
C LYS A 260 2.86 14.21 -12.49
N PHE A 261 3.52 15.09 -11.74
CA PHE A 261 4.58 14.67 -10.83
C PHE A 261 4.05 13.66 -9.82
N ALA A 262 4.86 12.63 -9.54
CA ALA A 262 4.52 11.63 -8.54
C ALA A 262 4.41 12.27 -7.15
N ASP A 263 3.47 11.75 -6.36
CA ASP A 263 3.36 12.07 -4.95
C ASP A 263 4.57 11.51 -4.18
N LEU A 264 5.13 12.33 -3.30
CA LEU A 264 6.28 12.00 -2.46
C LEU A 264 5.88 12.10 -0.99
N ILE A 265 6.31 11.15 -0.15
CA ILE A 265 6.21 11.32 1.30
C ILE A 265 7.54 11.84 1.79
N VAL A 266 7.54 13.09 2.21
CA VAL A 266 8.70 13.72 2.83
C VAL A 266 8.52 13.63 4.35
N PRO A 267 9.50 13.09 5.10
CA PRO A 267 9.44 13.04 6.56
C PRO A 267 9.09 14.43 7.12
N GLY A 268 8.09 14.49 8.00
CA GLY A 268 7.60 15.71 8.66
C GLY A 268 6.72 16.66 7.81
N LEU A 269 6.83 16.65 6.47
CA LEU A 269 5.98 17.45 5.57
C LEU A 269 4.77 16.64 5.07
N GLY A 270 4.84 15.31 5.15
CA GLY A 270 3.79 14.43 4.65
C GLY A 270 3.83 14.35 3.13
N LYS A 271 2.64 14.35 2.51
CA LYS A 271 2.48 14.17 1.07
C LYS A 271 2.81 15.48 0.33
N VAL A 272 3.85 15.46 -0.51
CA VAL A 272 4.34 16.59 -1.31
C VAL A 272 4.23 16.25 -2.80
N ILE A 273 3.83 17.25 -3.60
CA ILE A 273 3.91 17.19 -5.06
C ILE A 273 4.91 18.26 -5.49
N LEU A 274 5.97 17.87 -6.21
CA LEU A 274 7.06 18.78 -6.59
C LEU A 274 6.57 19.97 -7.44
N ARG A 275 5.51 19.74 -8.23
CA ARG A 275 4.83 20.77 -9.01
C ARG A 275 3.39 20.37 -9.27
N ALA A 276 2.44 21.20 -8.86
CA ALA A 276 1.04 21.08 -9.24
C ALA A 276 0.80 21.86 -10.54
N MET A 277 0.25 21.20 -11.54
CA MET A 277 -0.18 21.80 -12.80
C MET A 277 -1.68 21.58 -12.92
N THR A 278 -2.48 22.62 -12.71
CA THR A 278 -3.94 22.51 -12.73
C THR A 278 -4.54 23.64 -13.54
N ARG A 279 -5.17 23.29 -14.66
CA ARG A 279 -6.07 24.19 -15.41
C ARG A 279 -7.14 24.87 -14.54
N ASP A 280 -7.59 24.21 -13.48
CA ASP A 280 -8.65 24.74 -12.63
C ASP A 280 -8.24 25.98 -11.82
N ALA A 281 -6.95 26.35 -11.83
CA ALA A 281 -6.45 27.59 -11.26
C ALA A 281 -6.39 28.68 -12.36
N PRO A 282 -7.32 29.67 -12.38
CA PRO A 282 -7.38 30.66 -13.47
C PRO A 282 -6.10 31.49 -13.62
N CYS A 283 -5.34 31.66 -12.54
CA CYS A 283 -4.05 32.35 -12.56
C CYS A 283 -3.00 31.65 -13.44
N GLN A 284 -3.12 30.34 -13.68
CA GLN A 284 -2.22 29.61 -14.58
C GLN A 284 -2.50 29.93 -16.05
N TYR A 285 -3.71 30.38 -16.41
CA TYR A 285 -4.05 30.76 -17.79
C TYR A 285 -3.71 32.20 -18.17
N ARG A 286 -3.14 32.99 -17.26
CA ARG A 286 -2.84 34.42 -17.50
C ARG A 286 -2.02 34.67 -18.76
N TYR A 287 -1.17 33.73 -19.16
CA TYR A 287 -0.31 33.83 -20.34
C TYR A 287 -0.65 32.80 -21.43
N GLY A 288 -1.87 32.26 -21.43
CA GLY A 288 -2.33 31.29 -22.42
C GLY A 288 -1.66 29.91 -22.35
N LYS A 289 -0.88 29.64 -21.29
CA LYS A 289 -0.17 28.38 -21.07
C LYS A 289 -0.49 27.82 -19.69
N ALA A 290 -1.20 26.71 -19.63
CA ALA A 290 -1.46 25.96 -18.40
C ALA A 290 -0.98 24.52 -18.56
N ASP A 291 -1.12 23.73 -17.50
CA ASP A 291 -0.72 22.33 -17.47
C ASP A 291 0.74 22.15 -17.94
N ALA A 292 1.07 21.06 -18.65
CA ALA A 292 2.43 20.78 -19.13
C ALA A 292 2.98 21.87 -20.07
N ASN A 293 2.09 22.58 -20.78
CA ASN A 293 2.48 23.67 -21.67
C ASN A 293 3.06 24.88 -20.92
N SER A 294 2.79 25.01 -19.61
CA SER A 294 3.38 26.08 -18.78
C SER A 294 4.87 25.87 -18.52
N PHE A 295 5.32 24.61 -18.44
CA PHE A 295 6.69 24.23 -18.19
C PHE A 295 6.87 22.76 -18.53
N LEU A 296 7.45 22.50 -19.70
CA LEU A 296 7.58 21.17 -20.24
C LEU A 296 8.63 20.37 -19.45
N VAL A 297 8.22 19.31 -18.76
CA VAL A 297 9.14 18.42 -18.02
C VAL A 297 8.82 16.99 -18.41
N GLY A 298 9.78 16.31 -19.02
CA GLY A 298 9.62 14.92 -19.44
C GLY A 298 9.73 13.92 -18.29
N ALA A 299 9.33 12.67 -18.56
CA ALA A 299 9.32 11.59 -17.58
C ALA A 299 10.67 11.41 -16.86
N GLU A 300 11.78 11.46 -17.60
CA GLU A 300 13.13 11.31 -17.04
C GLU A 300 13.44 12.43 -16.03
N SER A 301 13.22 13.70 -16.38
CA SER A 301 13.45 14.83 -15.48
C SER A 301 12.57 14.76 -14.23
N ARG A 302 11.30 14.35 -14.38
CA ARG A 302 10.41 14.15 -13.22
C ARG A 302 10.92 13.04 -12.31
N ALA A 303 11.35 11.91 -12.87
CA ALA A 303 11.88 10.78 -12.13
C ALA A 303 13.18 11.15 -11.39
N ARG A 304 14.11 11.84 -12.05
CA ARG A 304 15.36 12.28 -11.41
C ARG A 304 15.13 13.25 -10.25
N ALA A 305 14.25 14.23 -10.44
CA ALA A 305 13.89 15.15 -9.36
C ALA A 305 13.25 14.42 -8.16
N LYS A 306 12.41 13.43 -8.45
CA LYS A 306 11.81 12.53 -7.46
C LYS A 306 12.89 11.74 -6.70
N SER A 307 13.76 11.02 -7.40
CA SER A 307 14.85 10.24 -6.80
C SER A 307 15.78 11.09 -5.96
N ALA A 308 16.11 12.29 -6.41
CA ALA A 308 16.95 13.19 -5.63
C ALA A 308 16.28 13.59 -4.31
N LEU A 309 14.98 13.92 -4.32
CA LEU A 309 14.28 14.22 -3.08
C LEU A 309 14.15 12.99 -2.17
N GLU A 310 13.86 11.81 -2.71
CA GLU A 310 13.81 10.54 -1.95
C GLU A 310 15.19 10.22 -1.32
N TYR A 311 16.28 10.41 -2.08
CA TYR A 311 17.64 10.29 -1.57
C TYR A 311 17.92 11.27 -0.45
N LEU A 312 17.68 12.56 -0.69
CA LEU A 312 18.00 13.62 0.26
C LEU A 312 17.19 13.51 1.55
N THR A 313 16.01 12.88 1.52
CA THR A 313 15.10 12.75 2.67
C THR A 313 15.02 11.36 3.27
N HIS A 314 15.91 10.44 2.86
CA HIS A 314 15.95 9.09 3.43
C HIS A 314 16.16 9.12 4.94
N VAL A 315 15.49 8.23 5.69
CA VAL A 315 15.48 8.25 7.16
C VAL A 315 16.89 8.18 7.75
N GLU A 316 17.75 7.34 7.18
CA GLU A 316 19.15 7.16 7.62
C GLU A 316 20.05 8.36 7.34
N ARG A 317 19.57 9.33 6.55
CA ARG A 317 20.30 10.54 6.17
C ARG A 317 19.86 11.78 6.93
N LYS A 318 18.99 11.61 7.94
CA LYS A 318 18.63 12.68 8.87
C LYS A 318 19.89 13.18 9.59
N GLY A 319 20.11 14.48 9.63
CA GLY A 319 21.33 15.11 10.16
C GLY A 319 22.51 15.13 9.20
N LYS A 320 22.39 14.51 8.02
CA LYS A 320 23.41 14.51 6.96
C LYS A 320 22.98 15.30 5.73
N THR A 321 21.84 14.92 5.16
CA THR A 321 21.28 15.58 3.96
C THR A 321 19.98 16.31 4.24
N TRP A 322 19.37 16.10 5.41
CA TRP A 322 18.17 16.81 5.80
C TRP A 322 17.96 16.90 7.30
N GLN A 323 17.27 17.96 7.74
CA GLN A 323 16.81 18.11 9.14
C GLN A 323 15.67 19.14 9.23
N TYR A 324 14.92 19.07 10.32
CA TYR A 324 13.97 20.13 10.69
C TYR A 324 14.64 21.17 11.57
N ARG A 325 14.45 22.45 11.24
CA ARG A 325 14.78 23.58 12.13
C ARG A 325 13.67 24.62 12.08
N GLY A 326 13.17 25.04 13.24
CA GLY A 326 12.10 26.05 13.32
C GLY A 326 10.84 25.72 12.51
N GLY A 327 10.46 24.44 12.43
CA GLY A 327 9.29 23.98 11.66
C GLY A 327 9.49 23.90 10.13
N SER A 328 10.68 24.23 9.62
CA SER A 328 11.02 24.13 8.20
C SER A 328 11.93 22.94 7.93
N LEU A 329 11.72 22.27 6.80
CA LEU A 329 12.61 21.22 6.31
C LEU A 329 13.77 21.86 5.55
N PHE A 330 14.99 21.53 5.96
CA PHE A 330 16.20 21.90 5.24
C PHE A 330 16.79 20.69 4.54
N LEU A 331 17.23 20.88 3.30
CA LEU A 331 17.92 19.88 2.49
C LEU A 331 19.34 20.38 2.22
N PHE A 332 20.31 19.48 2.29
CA PHE A 332 21.73 19.77 2.16
C PHE A 332 22.37 18.78 1.19
N TYR A 333 23.12 19.31 0.22
CA TYR A 333 23.97 18.56 -0.67
C TYR A 333 25.12 19.46 -1.16
N PRO A 334 26.38 19.00 -1.26
CA PRO A 334 26.87 17.64 -0.94
C PRO A 334 26.74 17.29 0.54
N GLU A 335 26.90 16.00 0.86
CA GLU A 335 26.82 15.49 2.24
C GLU A 335 27.81 16.22 3.15
N ALA A 336 27.31 16.82 4.21
CA ALA A 336 28.12 17.41 5.28
C ALA A 336 27.46 17.04 6.62
N GLU A 337 28.25 16.66 7.62
CA GLU A 337 27.71 16.46 8.97
C GLU A 337 27.16 17.79 9.49
N LEU A 338 25.85 17.82 9.75
CA LEU A 338 25.22 19.03 10.26
C LEU A 338 25.50 19.09 11.77
N PRO A 339 26.11 20.16 12.30
CA PRO A 339 26.26 20.32 13.75
C PRO A 339 24.87 20.34 14.38
N VAL A 340 24.66 19.47 15.38
CA VAL A 340 23.39 19.22 16.08
C VAL A 340 22.75 20.53 16.54
#